data_AF-A0A0T6B8Q6-F1
#
_entry.id   AF-A0A0T6B8Q6-F1
#
_cell.length_a   1.000
_cell.length_b   1.000
_cell.length_c   1.000
_cell.angle_alpha   90.00
_cell.angle_beta   90.00
_cell.angle_gamma   90.00
#
_symmetry.space_group_name_H-M   'P 1'
#
loop_
_entity.id
_entity.type
_entity.pdbx_description
1 polymer ?
#
loop_
_entity_poly.entity_id
_entity_poly.type
_entity_poly.pdbx_seq_one_letter_code
_entity_poly.pdbx_strand_id
1 'polypeptide(L)'
;MTVWDMAPKRGKPRNDVDSEEDGEEYRKKRDRNNMAVKRSRQKSKIKTAETMHRVTALKNENTILQEKVKTLTKELGFLKELFLAHAGNSADKSKYENVDLQQLLAEDTSSEARK
;
A
#
# COMPACT_ATOMS: atom_id res chain seq x y z
N MET A 1 20.14 -11.23 -24.42
CA MET A 1 21.34 -10.38 -24.32
C MET A 1 21.63 -10.17 -22.84
N THR A 2 22.38 -11.08 -22.21
CA THR A 2 22.68 -11.05 -20.76
C THR A 2 24.09 -10.51 -20.58
N VAL A 3 24.18 -9.25 -20.15
CA VAL A 3 25.44 -8.57 -19.84
C VAL A 3 25.81 -8.91 -18.40
N TRP A 4 26.54 -10.01 -18.19
CA TRP A 4 27.17 -10.37 -16.92
C TRP A 4 28.51 -11.05 -17.17
N ASP A 5 29.44 -10.34 -17.82
CA ASP A 5 30.86 -10.67 -17.77
C ASP A 5 31.55 -9.74 -16.77
N MET A 6 31.59 -10.14 -15.50
CA MET A 6 32.48 -9.54 -14.51
C MET A 6 33.65 -10.51 -14.30
N ALA A 7 34.73 -10.31 -15.06
CA ALA A 7 35.94 -11.12 -14.95
C ALA A 7 36.44 -11.18 -13.50
N PRO A 8 36.88 -12.33 -12.97
CA PRO A 8 37.43 -12.39 -11.63
C PRO A 8 38.76 -11.64 -11.62
N LYS A 9 38.81 -10.49 -10.95
CA LYS A 9 40.09 -9.81 -10.65
C LYS A 9 40.90 -10.77 -9.79
N ARG A 10 41.87 -11.45 -10.41
CA ARG A 10 42.89 -12.25 -9.72
C ARG A 10 43.58 -11.34 -8.71
N GLY A 11 43.25 -11.51 -7.44
CA GLY A 11 43.93 -10.84 -6.34
C GLY A 11 45.40 -11.25 -6.36
N LYS A 12 46.29 -10.25 -6.30
CA LYS A 12 47.72 -10.41 -6.07
C LYS A 12 47.94 -11.39 -4.90
N PRO A 13 48.90 -12.33 -4.96
CA PRO A 13 49.19 -13.19 -3.83
C PRO A 13 49.49 -12.30 -2.62
N ARG A 14 48.77 -12.53 -1.54
CA ARG A 14 48.99 -11.83 -0.28
C ARG A 14 50.36 -12.26 0.22
N ASN A 15 51.33 -11.36 0.16
CA ASN A 15 52.56 -11.48 0.92
C ASN A 15 52.19 -11.66 2.40
N ASP A 16 52.85 -12.63 3.01
CA ASP A 16 53.00 -12.95 4.42
C ASP A 16 52.17 -12.13 5.43
N VAL A 17 51.14 -12.78 5.97
CA VAL A 17 50.50 -12.37 7.22
C VAL A 17 51.27 -13.05 8.34
N ASP A 18 52.37 -12.46 8.78
CA ASP A 18 53.16 -12.99 9.91
C ASP A 18 53.69 -11.88 10.83
N SER A 19 52.82 -10.91 11.12
CA SER A 19 52.94 -10.05 12.31
C SER A 19 51.66 -10.17 13.12
N GLU A 20 51.76 -10.50 14.40
CA GLU A 20 50.59 -10.63 15.30
C GLU A 20 49.70 -9.37 15.31
N GLU A 21 50.32 -8.20 15.13
CA GLU A 21 49.65 -6.90 15.05
C GLU A 21 48.73 -6.77 13.81
N ASP A 22 49.17 -7.26 12.64
CA ASP A 22 48.37 -7.29 11.41
C ASP A 22 47.23 -8.32 11.49
N GLY A 23 47.45 -9.42 12.22
CA GLY A 23 46.43 -10.42 12.55
C GLY A 23 45.34 -9.86 13.45
N GLU A 24 45.71 -9.09 14.48
CA GLU A 24 44.77 -8.39 15.36
C GLU A 24 43.96 -7.33 14.62
N GLU A 25 44.61 -6.51 13.80
CA GLU A 25 43.92 -5.50 12.98
C GLU A 25 42.93 -6.14 12.02
N TYR A 26 43.33 -7.23 11.35
CA TYR A 26 42.45 -7.98 10.48
C TYR A 26 41.23 -8.52 11.23
N ARG A 27 41.43 -9.09 12.42
CA ARG A 27 40.34 -9.60 13.27
C ARG A 27 39.36 -8.50 13.67
N LYS A 28 39.86 -7.35 14.13
CA LYS A 28 39.05 -6.17 14.47
C LYS A 28 38.23 -5.68 13.25
N LYS A 29 38.84 -5.63 12.05
CA LYS A 29 38.14 -5.26 10.80
C LYS A 29 37.05 -6.27 10.43
N ARG A 30 37.31 -7.57 10.57
CA ARG A 30 36.32 -8.64 10.32
C ARG A 30 35.17 -8.62 11.29
N ASP A 31 35.43 -8.42 12.58
CA ASP A 31 34.39 -8.33 13.60
C ASP A 31 33.46 -7.14 13.36
N ARG A 32 34.02 -5.98 13.00
CA ARG A 32 33.21 -4.82 12.57
C ARG A 32 32.36 -5.13 11.34
N ASN A 33 32.92 -5.80 10.33
CA ASN A 33 32.17 -6.17 9.13
C ASN A 33 31.04 -7.16 9.44
N ASN A 34 31.31 -8.18 10.25
CA ASN A 34 30.32 -9.16 10.68
C ASN A 34 29.15 -8.47 11.40
N MET A 35 29.46 -7.51 12.28
CA MET A 35 28.44 -6.70 12.95
C MET A 35 27.66 -5.82 11.97
N ALA A 36 28.32 -5.19 11.00
CA ALA A 36 27.66 -4.39 9.97
C ALA A 36 26.72 -5.25 9.10
N VAL A 37 27.15 -6.45 8.71
CA VAL A 37 26.34 -7.41 7.94
C VAL A 37 25.13 -7.86 8.76
N LYS A 38 25.32 -8.21 10.04
CA LYS A 38 24.22 -8.60 10.94
C LYS A 38 23.19 -7.47 11.07
N ARG A 39 23.66 -6.23 11.29
CA ARG A 39 22.79 -5.04 11.35
C ARG A 39 22.06 -4.80 10.03
N SER A 40 22.75 -4.91 8.90
CA SER A 40 22.16 -4.73 7.56
C SER A 40 21.04 -5.76 7.29
N ARG A 41 21.30 -7.04 7.57
CA ARG A 41 20.31 -8.13 7.44
C ARG A 41 19.10 -7.89 8.34
N GLN A 42 19.32 -7.52 9.60
CA GLN A 42 18.24 -7.24 10.53
C GLN A 42 17.40 -6.04 10.06
N LYS A 43 18.05 -4.97 9.59
CA LYS A 43 17.36 -3.79 9.05
C LYS A 43 16.48 -4.15 7.85
N SER A 44 16.98 -4.96 6.91
CA SER A 44 16.18 -5.44 5.78
C SER A 44 15.00 -6.30 6.23
N LYS A 45 15.20 -7.21 7.19
CA LYS A 45 14.14 -8.05 7.75
C LYS A 45 13.04 -7.21 8.41
N ILE A 46 13.42 -6.23 9.22
CA ILE A 46 12.48 -5.30 9.88
C ILE A 46 11.72 -4.51 8.83
N LYS A 47 12.41 -3.92 7.84
CA LYS A 47 11.76 -3.14 6.77
C LYS A 47 10.71 -3.95 6.01
N THR A 48 11.02 -5.22 5.69
CA THR A 48 10.05 -6.10 5.03
C THR A 48 8.85 -6.38 5.95
N ALA A 49 9.08 -6.66 7.23
CA ALA A 49 8.01 -6.89 8.20
C ALA A 49 7.11 -5.66 8.38
N GLU A 50 7.69 -4.47 8.53
CA GLU A 50 6.97 -3.19 8.62
C GLU A 50 6.15 -2.91 7.36
N THR A 51 6.71 -3.22 6.19
CA THR A 51 6.00 -3.05 4.91
C THR A 51 4.79 -3.99 4.85
N MET A 52 4.95 -5.26 5.22
CA MET A 52 3.83 -6.21 5.29
C MET A 52 2.76 -5.74 6.28
N HIS A 53 3.16 -5.29 7.47
CA HIS A 53 2.24 -4.73 8.45
C HIS A 53 1.46 -3.53 7.90
N ARG A 54 2.15 -2.58 7.24
CA ARG A 54 1.52 -1.41 6.64
C ARG A 54 0.53 -1.79 5.54
N VAL A 55 0.87 -2.77 4.68
CA VAL A 55 -0.04 -3.26 3.65
C VAL A 55 -1.30 -3.86 4.27
N THR A 56 -1.16 -4.67 5.32
CA THR A 56 -2.32 -5.25 6.03
C THR A 56 -3.18 -4.16 6.68
N ALA A 57 -2.56 -3.18 7.35
CA ALA A 57 -3.28 -2.07 7.96
C ALA A 57 -4.07 -1.27 6.91
N LEU A 58 -3.44 -0.93 5.78
CA LEU A 58 -4.10 -0.20 4.68
C LEU A 58 -5.23 -1.01 4.05
N LYS A 59 -5.09 -2.34 3.93
CA LYS A 59 -6.18 -3.20 3.45
C LYS A 59 -7.37 -3.16 4.39
N ASN A 60 -7.15 -3.28 5.69
CA ASN A 60 -8.22 -3.21 6.69
C ASN A 60 -8.89 -1.84 6.72
N GLU A 61 -8.11 -0.75 6.62
CA GLU A 61 -8.66 0.59 6.52
C GLU A 61 -9.50 0.75 5.25
N ASN A 62 -9.04 0.22 4.11
CA ASN A 62 -9.77 0.26 2.87
C ASN A 62 -11.11 -0.50 2.96
N THR A 63 -11.15 -1.67 3.60
CA THR A 63 -12.41 -2.41 3.80
C THR A 63 -13.40 -1.62 4.65
N ILE A 64 -12.93 -1.00 5.75
CA ILE A 64 -13.78 -0.16 6.61
C ILE A 64 -14.33 1.04 5.84
N LEU A 65 -13.48 1.71 5.04
CA LEU A 65 -13.90 2.84 4.21
C LEU A 65 -14.91 2.43 3.15
N GLN A 66 -14.72 1.28 2.49
CA GLN A 66 -15.68 0.74 1.52
C GLN A 66 -17.03 0.44 2.16
N GLU A 67 -17.05 -0.15 3.37
CA GLU A 67 -18.27 -0.38 4.12
C GLU A 67 -18.97 0.93 4.49
N LYS A 68 -18.20 1.94 4.92
CA LYS A 68 -18.74 3.26 5.25
C LYS A 68 -19.36 3.93 4.03
N VAL A 69 -18.69 3.90 2.88
CA VAL A 69 -19.25 4.41 1.61
C VAL A 69 -20.55 3.68 1.29
N LYS A 70 -20.55 2.35 1.34
CA LYS A 70 -21.75 1.54 1.07
C LYS A 70 -22.93 1.89 1.98
N THR A 71 -22.68 2.07 3.28
CA THR A 71 -23.72 2.47 4.24
C THR A 71 -24.27 3.85 3.92
N LEU A 72 -23.39 4.84 3.69
CA LEU A 72 -23.81 6.20 3.33
C LEU A 72 -24.59 6.25 2.01
N THR A 73 -24.19 5.48 1.00
CA THR A 73 -24.91 5.36 -0.27
C THR A 73 -26.32 4.80 -0.05
N LYS A 74 -26.48 3.80 0.81
CA LYS A 74 -27.81 3.25 1.16
C LYS A 74 -28.66 4.25 1.94
N GLU A 75 -28.09 4.94 2.92
CA GLU A 75 -28.80 5.96 3.69
C GLU A 75 -29.26 7.11 2.79
N LEU A 76 -28.42 7.54 1.85
CA LEU A 76 -28.79 8.54 0.85
C LEU A 76 -29.89 8.04 -0.08
N GLY A 77 -29.80 6.79 -0.55
CA GLY A 77 -30.85 6.16 -1.36
C GLY A 77 -32.18 6.10 -0.62
N PHE A 78 -32.17 5.67 0.63
CA PHE A 78 -33.35 5.64 1.49
C PHE A 78 -33.97 7.03 1.68
N LEU A 79 -33.14 8.05 1.93
CA LEU A 79 -33.64 9.41 2.06
C LEU A 79 -34.25 9.94 0.75
N LYS A 80 -33.62 9.65 -0.40
CA LYS A 80 -34.16 9.96 -1.73
C LYS A 80 -35.55 9.31 -1.91
N GLU A 81 -35.68 8.01 -1.62
CA GLU A 81 -36.95 7.28 -1.70
C GLU A 81 -38.02 7.87 -0.78
N LEU A 82 -37.65 8.25 0.46
CA LEU A 82 -38.56 8.87 1.42
C LEU A 82 -39.10 10.22 0.92
N PHE A 83 -38.21 11.06 0.36
CA PHE A 83 -38.62 12.33 -0.24
C PHE A 83 -39.56 12.12 -1.44
N LEU A 84 -39.30 11.11 -2.27
CA LEU A 84 -40.15 10.77 -3.41
C LEU A 84 -41.54 10.32 -2.97
N ALA A 85 -41.64 9.44 -1.98
CA ALA A 85 -42.91 8.96 -1.46
C ALA A 85 -43.74 10.11 -0.85
N HIS A 86 -43.09 11.04 -0.13
CA HIS A 86 -43.76 12.18 0.48
C HIS A 86 -44.16 13.27 -0.52
N ALA A 87 -43.31 13.56 -1.50
CA ALA A 87 -43.61 14.50 -2.59
C ALA A 87 -44.74 13.96 -3.50
N GLY A 88 -44.79 12.64 -3.73
CA GLY A 88 -45.87 11.99 -4.48
C GLY A 88 -47.24 12.03 -3.78
N ASN A 89 -47.26 12.19 -2.45
CA ASN A 89 -48.47 12.35 -1.62
C ASN A 89 -48.90 13.82 -1.44
N SER A 90 -48.06 14.77 -1.85
CA SER A 90 -48.34 16.20 -1.80
C SER A 90 -49.08 16.62 -3.06
N ALA A 91 -50.16 17.39 -2.95
CA ALA A 91 -51.02 17.81 -4.06
C ALA A 91 -50.33 18.68 -5.15
N ASP A 92 -49.01 18.89 -5.05
CA ASP A 92 -48.23 19.84 -5.86
C ASP A 92 -47.21 19.09 -6.74
N LYS A 93 -47.72 18.16 -7.58
CA LYS A 93 -46.92 17.41 -8.57
C LYS A 93 -46.20 18.34 -9.55
N SER A 94 -46.74 19.53 -9.78
CA SER A 94 -46.21 20.58 -10.67
C SER A 94 -44.80 21.06 -10.29
N LYS A 95 -44.40 20.92 -9.01
CA LYS A 95 -43.11 21.41 -8.51
C LYS A 95 -41.94 20.48 -8.85
N TYR A 96 -42.23 19.22 -9.18
CA TYR A 96 -41.21 18.18 -9.40
C TYR A 96 -41.21 17.62 -10.84
N GLU A 97 -42.09 18.09 -11.74
CA GLU A 97 -42.16 17.64 -13.15
C GLU A 97 -40.85 17.83 -13.93
N ASN A 98 -40.05 18.85 -13.58
CA ASN A 98 -38.78 19.14 -14.25
C ASN A 98 -37.56 18.44 -13.63
N VAL A 99 -37.74 17.62 -12.60
CA VAL A 99 -36.65 16.84 -12.00
C VAL A 99 -36.79 15.41 -12.51
N ASP A 100 -36.07 15.08 -13.58
CA ASP A 100 -35.97 13.69 -14.02
C ASP A 100 -35.13 12.90 -13.02
N LEU A 101 -35.85 12.32 -12.06
CA LEU A 101 -35.31 11.57 -10.94
C LEU A 101 -34.71 10.23 -11.38
N GLN A 102 -35.12 9.68 -12.53
CA GLN A 102 -34.50 8.47 -13.07
C GLN A 102 -33.08 8.76 -13.57
N GLN A 103 -32.86 9.93 -14.17
CA GLN A 103 -31.52 10.39 -14.54
C GLN A 103 -30.62 10.61 -13.31
N LEU A 104 -31.19 11.10 -12.20
CA LEU A 104 -30.47 11.34 -10.93
C LEU A 104 -30.14 10.05 -10.15
N LEU A 105 -30.80 8.94 -10.48
CA LEU A 105 -30.52 7.60 -9.96
C LEU A 105 -29.49 6.85 -10.82
N ALA A 106 -29.24 7.28 -12.05
CA ALA A 106 -28.33 6.62 -12.99
C ALA A 106 -26.84 6.95 -12.76
N GLU A 107 -26.52 7.99 -11.98
CA GLU A 107 -25.14 8.54 -11.93
C GLU A 107 -24.14 7.78 -11.02
N ASP A 108 -24.54 6.79 -10.22
CA ASP A 108 -23.61 6.15 -9.26
C ASP A 108 -22.97 4.82 -9.72
N THR A 109 -23.26 4.30 -10.93
CA THR A 109 -22.67 3.02 -11.41
C THR A 109 -21.28 3.15 -12.04
N SER A 110 -20.80 4.36 -12.32
CA SER A 110 -19.52 4.58 -13.03
C SER A 110 -18.27 4.32 -12.17
N SER A 111 -18.41 4.37 -10.83
CA SER A 111 -17.27 4.17 -9.93
C SER A 111 -16.79 2.71 -9.84
N GLU A 112 -17.64 1.74 -10.21
CA GLU A 112 -17.29 0.31 -10.26
C GLU A 112 -16.60 -0.10 -11.58
N ALA A 113 -16.61 0.76 -12.61
CA ALA A 113 -16.07 0.46 -13.94
C ALA A 113 -14.56 0.72 -14.09
N ARG A 114 -13.88 1.21 -13.06
CA ARG A 114 -12.42 1.43 -13.08
C ARG A 114 -11.69 0.31 -12.33
N LYS A 115 -11.71 -0.89 -12.91
CA LYS A 115 -10.79 -1.99 -12.55
C LYS A 115 -9.86 -2.29 -13.71
#